data_AF-A0A3B8T454-F1
#
_entry.id   AF-A0A3B8T454-F1
#
_cell.length_a   1.000
_cell.length_b   1.000
_cell.length_c   1.000
_cell.angle_alpha   90.00
_cell.angle_beta   90.00
_cell.angle_gamma   90.00
#
_symmetry.space_group_name_H-M   'P 1'
#
loop_
_entity.id
_entity.type
_entity.pdbx_description
1 polymer ?
#
loop_
_entity_poly.entity_id
_entity_poly.type
_entity_poly.pdbx_seq_one_letter_code
_entity_poly.pdbx_strand_id
1 'polypeptide(L)'
;MELKAHLSIPESPIGCLVVVHENRGLDDHIRDVANRFASEGFAVAAPDYLCPIGGSVADVDTNIANIKDVSREQVTEISRYWLNSLTKLTTINNQSILGFCWGGGVVNHCATQINELKKAVMFYGTAPDPSQIDNIRASLQLHYAENDERINAGRDDYIKALEKVAVSHEAFIYDGAGHAFFNDTREDRYHQSSAELAFKRALAFLRD
;
A
#
# COMPACT_ATOMS: atom_id res chain seq x y z
N MET A 1 -14.37 -0.81 18.65
CA MET A 1 -12.93 -1.05 18.58
C MET A 1 -12.26 0.26 18.20
N GLU A 2 -11.27 0.72 18.94
CA GLU A 2 -10.55 1.96 18.63
C GLU A 2 -9.49 1.64 17.57
N LEU A 3 -9.72 2.06 16.33
CA LEU A 3 -8.74 1.93 15.26
C LEU A 3 -7.66 2.99 15.44
N LYS A 4 -6.39 2.57 15.42
CA LYS A 4 -5.23 3.46 15.54
C LYS A 4 -4.54 3.64 14.20
N ALA A 5 -3.97 4.83 13.99
CA ALA A 5 -3.13 5.13 12.85
C ALA A 5 -2.10 6.20 13.24
N HIS A 6 -0.99 6.22 12.51
CA HIS A 6 -0.18 7.42 12.40
C HIS A 6 -0.82 8.37 11.38
N LEU A 7 -1.11 9.60 11.79
CA LEU A 7 -1.72 10.62 10.93
C LEU A 7 -0.70 11.71 10.64
N SER A 8 -0.58 12.06 9.36
CA SER A 8 0.27 13.16 8.90
C SER A 8 -0.49 13.94 7.85
N ILE A 9 -0.94 15.15 8.22
CA ILE A 9 -1.88 15.95 7.42
C ILE A 9 -1.27 17.34 7.22
N PRO A 10 -0.92 17.74 5.98
CA PRO A 10 -0.44 19.09 5.69
C PRO A 10 -1.57 20.12 5.75
N GLU A 11 -1.23 21.41 5.83
CA GLU A 11 -2.22 22.50 5.91
C GLU A 11 -3.13 22.59 4.68
N SER A 12 -2.61 22.25 3.50
CA SER A 12 -3.34 22.28 2.23
C SER A 12 -3.20 20.94 1.49
N PRO A 13 -3.98 19.92 1.86
CA PRO A 13 -3.88 18.62 1.23
C PRO A 13 -4.38 18.63 -0.22
N ILE A 14 -3.81 17.79 -1.08
CA ILE A 14 -4.22 17.59 -2.48
C ILE A 14 -4.96 16.26 -2.71
N GLY A 15 -4.93 15.37 -1.71
CA GLY A 15 -5.53 14.04 -1.77
C GLY A 15 -5.45 13.32 -0.43
N CYS A 16 -6.22 12.25 -0.29
CA CYS A 16 -6.25 11.37 0.88
C CYS A 16 -5.53 10.07 0.55
N LEU A 17 -4.53 9.69 1.35
CA LEU A 17 -3.73 8.50 1.14
C LEU A 17 -3.75 7.60 2.38
N VAL A 18 -4.07 6.33 2.18
CA VAL A 18 -3.79 5.28 3.18
C VAL A 18 -2.48 4.58 2.82
N VAL A 19 -1.55 4.52 3.78
CA VAL A 19 -0.29 3.77 3.66
C VAL A 19 -0.39 2.48 4.49
N VAL A 20 -0.27 1.33 3.83
CA VAL A 20 -0.37 0.01 4.46
C VAL A 20 1.02 -0.53 4.76
N HIS A 21 1.24 -0.88 6.02
CA HIS A 21 2.52 -1.39 6.51
C HIS A 21 2.88 -2.78 5.95
N GLU A 22 4.13 -3.20 6.16
CA GLU A 22 4.60 -4.55 5.86
C GLU A 22 4.00 -5.59 6.84
N ASN A 23 4.47 -6.84 6.82
CA ASN A 23 3.98 -7.87 7.74
C ASN A 23 4.42 -7.70 9.21
N ARG A 24 5.02 -6.55 9.55
CA ARG A 24 5.70 -6.26 10.83
C ARG A 24 4.90 -5.32 11.74
N GLY A 25 3.70 -4.94 11.32
CA GLY A 25 2.90 -3.93 12.00
C GLY A 25 3.30 -2.50 11.64
N LEU A 26 2.70 -1.54 12.34
CA LEU A 26 2.99 -0.11 12.21
C LEU A 26 4.30 0.23 12.93
N ASP A 27 5.40 0.21 12.19
CA ASP A 27 6.74 0.56 12.64
C ASP A 27 7.16 1.99 12.24
N ASP A 28 8.37 2.38 12.66
CA ASP A 28 8.89 3.74 12.41
C ASP A 28 9.18 3.98 10.92
N HIS A 29 9.55 2.95 10.16
CA HIS A 29 9.72 3.07 8.72
C HIS A 29 8.42 3.50 8.05
N ILE A 30 7.30 2.84 8.37
CA ILE A 30 6.00 3.19 7.77
C ILE A 30 5.49 4.55 8.25
N ARG A 31 5.76 4.95 9.51
CA ARG A 31 5.49 6.30 9.99
C ARG A 31 6.26 7.35 9.20
N ASP A 32 7.54 7.10 8.91
CA ASP A 32 8.37 7.97 8.09
C ASP A 32 7.84 8.07 6.66
N VAL A 33 7.49 6.94 6.02
CA VAL A 33 6.89 6.93 4.68
C VAL A 33 5.60 7.76 4.64
N ALA A 34 4.74 7.66 5.65
CA ALA A 34 3.56 8.49 5.74
C ALA A 34 3.89 9.98 5.82
N ASN A 35 4.92 10.36 6.58
CA ASN A 35 5.40 11.75 6.65
C ASN A 35 6.00 12.24 5.33
N ARG A 36 6.70 11.38 4.59
CA ARG A 36 7.26 11.69 3.26
C ARG A 36 6.15 12.04 2.26
N PHE A 37 5.07 11.25 2.20
CA PHE A 37 3.92 11.58 1.35
C PHE A 37 3.15 12.81 1.85
N ALA A 38 3.06 13.02 3.16
CA ALA A 38 2.44 14.22 3.72
C ALA A 38 3.22 15.50 3.37
N SER A 39 4.54 15.43 3.37
CA SER A 39 5.43 16.51 2.93
C SER A 39 5.26 16.85 1.45
N GLU A 40 4.74 15.91 0.66
CA GLU A 40 4.41 16.09 -0.75
C GLU A 40 2.96 16.54 -1.01
N GLY A 41 2.19 16.80 0.05
CA GLY A 41 0.86 17.39 0.01
C GLY A 41 -0.30 16.44 0.27
N PHE A 42 -0.08 15.15 0.58
CA PHE A 42 -1.18 14.22 0.84
C PHE A 42 -1.61 14.26 2.32
N ALA A 43 -2.91 14.19 2.60
CA ALA A 43 -3.37 13.84 3.94
C ALA A 43 -3.23 12.33 4.10
N VAL A 44 -2.33 11.89 4.98
CA VAL A 44 -1.94 10.49 5.09
C VAL A 44 -2.41 9.88 6.40
N ALA A 45 -2.97 8.67 6.31
CA ALA A 45 -3.14 7.77 7.43
C ALA A 45 -2.31 6.50 7.17
N ALA A 46 -1.50 6.09 8.15
CA ALA A 46 -0.89 4.76 8.20
C ALA A 46 -1.54 3.96 9.33
N PRO A 47 -2.61 3.19 9.04
CA PRO A 47 -3.33 2.42 10.05
C PRO A 47 -2.48 1.31 10.63
N ASP A 48 -2.68 1.03 11.91
CA ASP A 48 -2.20 -0.20 12.54
C ASP A 48 -3.22 -1.32 12.26
N TYR A 49 -2.95 -2.15 11.25
CA TYR A 49 -3.85 -3.23 10.84
C TYR A 49 -3.92 -4.37 11.85
N LEU A 50 -3.02 -4.41 12.84
CA LEU A 50 -3.08 -5.38 13.93
C LEU A 50 -4.06 -4.96 15.03
N CYS A 51 -4.67 -3.76 14.97
CA CYS A 51 -5.66 -3.30 15.95
C CYS A 51 -6.74 -4.33 16.32
N PRO A 52 -7.32 -5.10 15.37
CA PRO A 52 -8.34 -6.11 15.70
C PRO A 52 -7.87 -7.22 16.63
N ILE A 53 -6.56 -7.43 16.73
CA ILE A 53 -5.94 -8.50 17.50
C ILE A 53 -4.98 -7.95 18.57
N GLY A 54 -5.12 -6.68 18.95
CA GLY A 54 -4.36 -6.06 20.05
C GLY A 54 -3.40 -4.94 19.64
N GLY A 55 -3.23 -4.70 18.35
CA GLY A 55 -2.32 -3.68 17.80
C GLY A 55 -0.89 -4.19 17.62
N SER A 56 -0.09 -3.38 16.94
CA SER A 56 1.33 -3.61 16.75
C SER A 56 2.08 -3.49 18.07
N VAL A 57 2.94 -4.45 18.37
CA VAL A 57 3.82 -4.44 19.56
C VAL A 57 5.28 -4.24 19.15
N ALA A 58 6.15 -3.96 20.13
CA ALA A 58 7.58 -3.77 19.88
C ALA A 58 8.29 -5.05 19.39
N ASP A 59 7.76 -6.22 19.77
CA ASP A 59 8.28 -7.50 19.29
C ASP A 59 7.79 -7.78 17.86
N VAL A 60 8.71 -7.63 16.91
CA VAL A 60 8.43 -7.77 15.48
C VAL A 60 8.01 -9.20 15.12
N ASP A 61 8.57 -10.22 15.79
CA ASP A 61 8.23 -11.61 15.50
C ASP A 61 6.78 -11.93 15.89
N THR A 62 6.29 -11.38 17.01
CA THR A 62 4.87 -11.43 17.38
C THR A 62 3.99 -10.77 16.31
N ASN A 63 4.35 -9.59 15.80
CA ASN A 63 3.57 -8.94 14.75
C ASN A 63 3.52 -9.79 13.47
N ILE A 64 4.66 -10.36 13.05
CA ILE A 64 4.76 -11.25 11.89
C ILE A 64 3.90 -12.51 12.07
N ALA A 65 3.90 -13.10 13.28
CA ALA A 65 3.12 -14.29 13.57
C ALA A 65 1.60 -14.01 13.51
N ASN A 66 1.19 -12.83 13.97
CA ASN A 66 -0.21 -12.44 14.15
C ASN A 66 -0.86 -11.84 12.90
N ILE A 67 -0.08 -11.26 11.96
CA ILE A 67 -0.63 -10.55 10.81
C ILE A 67 -1.57 -11.40 9.92
N LYS A 68 -1.37 -12.71 9.91
CA LYS A 68 -2.21 -13.67 9.17
C LYS A 68 -3.62 -13.82 9.76
N ASP A 69 -3.80 -13.43 11.01
CA ASP A 69 -5.07 -13.54 11.74
C ASP A 69 -5.96 -12.30 11.50
N VAL A 70 -5.42 -11.26 10.83
CA VAL A 70 -6.22 -10.13 10.32
C VAL A 70 -6.91 -10.55 9.02
N SER A 71 -8.23 -10.62 9.06
CA SER A 71 -9.02 -11.10 7.92
C SER A 71 -9.04 -10.13 6.75
N ARG A 72 -9.33 -10.65 5.55
CA ARG A 72 -9.52 -9.83 4.34
C ARG A 72 -10.69 -8.83 4.46
N GLU A 73 -11.68 -9.13 5.28
CA GLU A 73 -12.77 -8.22 5.60
C GLU A 73 -12.27 -7.08 6.49
N GLN A 74 -11.54 -7.40 7.55
CA GLN A 74 -10.98 -6.41 8.48
C GLN A 74 -10.03 -5.42 7.78
N VAL A 75 -9.14 -5.90 6.89
CA VAL A 75 -8.26 -4.99 6.14
C VAL A 75 -9.05 -4.03 5.24
N THR A 76 -10.15 -4.49 4.62
CA THR A 76 -11.03 -3.64 3.82
C THR A 76 -11.74 -2.61 4.69
N GLU A 77 -12.29 -3.02 5.83
CA GLU A 77 -12.99 -2.14 6.76
C GLU A 77 -12.08 -1.05 7.33
N ILE A 78 -10.86 -1.42 7.75
CA ILE A 78 -9.84 -0.48 8.25
C ILE A 78 -9.44 0.51 7.18
N SER A 79 -9.15 0.04 5.95
CA SER A 79 -8.79 0.90 4.82
C SER A 79 -9.89 1.90 4.52
N ARG A 80 -11.14 1.42 4.38
CA ARG A 80 -12.31 2.24 4.09
C ARG A 80 -12.58 3.26 5.20
N TYR A 81 -12.44 2.85 6.46
CA TYR A 81 -12.60 3.74 7.61
C TYR A 81 -11.65 4.93 7.54
N TRP A 82 -10.35 4.69 7.31
CA TRP A 82 -9.36 5.75 7.27
C TRP A 82 -9.47 6.63 6.02
N LEU A 83 -9.77 6.06 4.86
CA LEU A 83 -10.03 6.83 3.64
C LEU A 83 -11.22 7.79 3.85
N ASN A 84 -12.34 7.30 4.39
CA ASN A 84 -13.51 8.12 4.68
C ASN A 84 -13.24 9.16 5.77
N SER A 85 -12.45 8.82 6.79
CA SER A 85 -12.07 9.76 7.85
C SER A 85 -11.22 10.90 7.29
N LEU A 86 -10.23 10.61 6.45
CA LEU A 86 -9.42 11.62 5.77
C LEU A 86 -10.26 12.50 4.85
N THR A 87 -11.16 11.92 4.04
CA THR A 87 -12.08 12.69 3.20
C THR A 87 -12.99 13.60 4.02
N LYS A 88 -13.47 13.15 5.18
CA LYS A 88 -14.30 13.98 6.06
C LYS A 88 -13.52 15.10 6.71
N LEU A 89 -12.27 14.85 7.11
CA LEU A 89 -11.39 15.85 7.73
C LEU A 89 -10.92 16.91 6.73
N THR A 90 -10.60 16.51 5.50
CA THR A 90 -10.02 17.40 4.48
C THR A 90 -11.06 17.98 3.53
N THR A 91 -12.27 17.41 3.47
CA THR A 91 -13.30 17.64 2.45
C THR A 91 -12.88 17.26 1.02
N ILE A 92 -11.78 16.49 0.86
CA ILE A 92 -11.25 16.06 -0.44
C ILE A 92 -11.69 14.64 -0.76
N ASN A 93 -12.34 14.48 -1.92
CA ASN A 93 -12.80 13.18 -2.43
C ASN A 93 -11.84 12.60 -3.49
N ASN A 94 -10.55 12.58 -3.16
CA ASN A 94 -9.48 11.97 -3.96
C ASN A 94 -8.76 10.92 -3.10
N GLN A 95 -9.28 9.69 -3.11
CA GLN A 95 -8.86 8.61 -2.23
C GLN A 95 -7.87 7.68 -2.94
N SER A 96 -6.71 7.45 -2.31
CA SER A 96 -5.69 6.54 -2.81
C SER A 96 -5.16 5.63 -1.71
N ILE A 97 -4.63 4.47 -2.10
CA ILE A 97 -4.01 3.52 -1.18
C ILE A 97 -2.63 3.10 -1.71
N LEU A 98 -1.66 2.97 -0.82
CA LEU A 98 -0.30 2.55 -1.13
C LEU A 98 0.18 1.57 -0.07
N GLY A 99 0.99 0.57 -0.42
CA GLY A 99 1.42 -0.42 0.56
C GLY A 99 2.55 -1.33 0.09
N PHE A 100 3.22 -1.93 1.06
CA PHE A 100 4.49 -2.65 0.88
C PHE A 100 4.39 -4.10 1.36
N CYS A 101 4.96 -5.06 0.63
CA CYS A 101 5.01 -6.47 1.03
C CYS A 101 3.58 -7.02 1.26
N TRP A 102 3.25 -7.40 2.51
CA TRP A 102 1.90 -7.76 2.92
C TRP A 102 0.90 -6.64 2.61
N GLY A 103 1.27 -5.39 2.88
CA GLY A 103 0.50 -4.20 2.54
C GLY A 103 0.32 -4.01 1.03
N GLY A 104 1.27 -4.44 0.20
CA GLY A 104 1.09 -4.46 -1.25
C GLY A 104 0.00 -5.45 -1.69
N GLY A 105 -0.08 -6.61 -1.02
CA GLY A 105 -1.18 -7.56 -1.20
C GLY A 105 -2.52 -7.05 -0.65
N VAL A 106 -2.50 -6.19 0.37
CA VAL A 106 -3.70 -5.49 0.87
C VAL A 106 -4.16 -4.42 -0.11
N VAL A 107 -3.25 -3.65 -0.72
CA VAL A 107 -3.57 -2.67 -1.78
C VAL A 107 -4.34 -3.32 -2.92
N ASN A 108 -3.79 -4.41 -3.48
CA ASN A 108 -4.44 -5.12 -4.59
C ASN A 108 -5.81 -5.67 -4.20
N HIS A 109 -5.94 -6.22 -2.99
CA HIS A 109 -7.24 -6.67 -2.48
C HIS A 109 -8.21 -5.51 -2.30
N CYS A 110 -7.81 -4.41 -1.68
CA CYS A 110 -8.68 -3.25 -1.49
C CYS A 110 -9.11 -2.64 -2.84
N ALA A 111 -8.27 -2.68 -3.86
CA ALA A 111 -8.63 -2.26 -5.20
C ALA A 111 -9.81 -3.06 -5.80
N THR A 112 -10.01 -4.32 -5.40
CA THR A 112 -11.17 -5.13 -5.81
C THR A 112 -12.43 -4.90 -4.95
N GLN A 113 -12.29 -4.25 -3.78
CA GLN A 113 -13.36 -4.11 -2.78
C GLN A 113 -13.84 -2.66 -2.57
N ILE A 114 -13.00 -1.67 -2.87
CA ILE A 114 -13.25 -0.25 -2.60
C ILE A 114 -13.32 0.51 -3.93
N ASN A 115 -14.54 0.64 -4.46
CA ASN A 115 -14.79 1.28 -5.76
C ASN A 115 -14.52 2.79 -5.76
N GLU A 116 -14.44 3.40 -4.58
CA GLU A 116 -14.18 4.83 -4.39
C GLU A 116 -12.70 5.21 -4.61
N LEU A 117 -11.79 4.22 -4.61
CA LEU A 117 -10.36 4.44 -4.84
C LEU A 117 -10.13 5.02 -6.25
N LYS A 118 -9.37 6.11 -6.31
CA LYS A 118 -8.85 6.67 -7.55
C LYS A 118 -7.58 5.97 -8.00
N LYS A 119 -6.66 5.75 -7.06
CA LYS A 119 -5.33 5.21 -7.32
C LYS A 119 -4.91 4.18 -6.27
N ALA A 120 -4.24 3.13 -6.72
CA ALA A 120 -3.70 2.08 -5.86
C ALA A 120 -2.25 1.77 -6.27
N VAL A 121 -1.31 1.92 -5.33
CA VAL A 121 0.12 1.76 -5.57
C VAL A 121 0.66 0.58 -4.78
N MET A 122 1.01 -0.50 -5.49
CA MET A 122 1.47 -1.74 -4.88
C MET A 122 3.00 -1.83 -4.96
N PHE A 123 3.63 -2.07 -3.82
CA PHE A 123 5.05 -2.42 -3.73
C PHE A 123 5.24 -3.88 -3.30
N TYR A 124 5.83 -4.69 -4.20
CA TYR A 124 6.27 -6.08 -3.99
C TYR A 124 5.25 -6.92 -3.19
N GLY A 125 3.98 -6.81 -3.56
CA GLY A 125 2.84 -7.49 -2.96
C GLY A 125 2.22 -8.52 -3.89
N THR A 126 1.44 -9.43 -3.32
CA THR A 126 0.77 -10.49 -4.09
C THR A 126 -0.37 -9.93 -4.94
N ALA A 127 -0.64 -10.56 -6.08
CA ALA A 127 -1.86 -10.31 -6.86
C ALA A 127 -3.13 -10.57 -6.01
N PRO A 128 -4.26 -9.92 -6.32
CA PRO A 128 -5.54 -10.21 -5.68
C PRO A 128 -6.14 -11.52 -6.20
N ASP A 129 -7.30 -11.91 -5.67
CA ASP A 129 -8.09 -13.01 -6.23
C ASP A 129 -8.44 -12.71 -7.71
N PRO A 130 -8.01 -13.56 -8.67
CA PRO A 130 -8.28 -13.34 -10.09
C PRO A 130 -9.76 -13.24 -10.44
N SER A 131 -10.65 -13.86 -9.66
CA SER A 131 -12.11 -13.78 -9.87
C SER A 131 -12.71 -12.41 -9.56
N GLN A 132 -11.94 -11.53 -8.91
CA GLN A 132 -12.40 -10.20 -8.46
C GLN A 132 -11.78 -9.04 -9.26
N ILE A 133 -10.95 -9.33 -10.26
CA ILE A 133 -10.25 -8.30 -11.05
C ILE A 133 -11.24 -7.37 -11.77
N ASP A 134 -12.38 -7.90 -12.22
CA ASP A 134 -13.46 -7.13 -12.87
C ASP A 134 -14.10 -6.07 -11.95
N ASN A 135 -13.84 -6.12 -10.64
CA ASN A 135 -14.34 -5.12 -9.69
C ASN A 135 -13.43 -3.89 -9.59
N ILE A 136 -12.20 -3.94 -10.11
CA ILE A 136 -11.24 -2.85 -9.95
C ILE A 136 -11.71 -1.61 -10.72
N ARG A 137 -11.75 -0.47 -10.02
CA ARG A 137 -12.08 0.85 -10.59
C ARG A 137 -10.94 1.86 -10.50
N ALA A 138 -9.99 1.64 -9.59
CA ALA A 138 -8.81 2.47 -9.44
C ALA A 138 -7.81 2.28 -10.59
N SER A 139 -7.04 3.31 -10.90
CA SER A 139 -5.81 3.13 -11.69
C SER A 139 -4.74 2.49 -10.80
N LEU A 140 -3.96 1.56 -11.34
CA LEU A 140 -2.95 0.82 -10.58
C LEU A 140 -1.52 1.21 -10.98
N GLN A 141 -0.62 1.33 -10.01
CA GLN A 141 0.81 1.35 -10.26
C GLN A 141 1.47 0.20 -9.48
N LEU A 142 2.17 -0.67 -10.20
CA LEU A 142 2.72 -1.91 -9.66
C LEU A 142 4.25 -1.88 -9.66
N HIS A 143 4.87 -2.10 -8.51
CA HIS A 143 6.32 -2.08 -8.33
C HIS A 143 6.84 -3.45 -7.91
N TYR A 144 7.65 -4.07 -8.78
CA TYR A 144 8.23 -5.39 -8.60
C TYR A 144 9.74 -5.32 -8.47
N ALA A 145 10.31 -6.18 -7.63
CA ALA A 145 11.76 -6.38 -7.55
C ALA A 145 12.18 -7.46 -8.55
N GLU A 146 13.30 -7.30 -9.25
CA GLU A 146 13.81 -8.34 -10.17
C GLU A 146 14.05 -9.67 -9.43
N ASN A 147 14.70 -9.60 -8.27
CA ASN A 147 15.13 -10.77 -7.50
C ASN A 147 14.07 -11.26 -6.49
N ASP A 148 12.78 -11.11 -6.80
CA ASP A 148 11.65 -11.55 -5.97
C ASP A 148 10.79 -12.60 -6.69
N GLU A 149 11.35 -13.80 -6.84
CA GLU A 149 10.72 -14.92 -7.57
C GLU A 149 9.31 -15.24 -7.06
N ARG A 150 9.10 -15.17 -5.74
CA ARG A 150 7.82 -15.51 -5.12
C ARG A 150 6.69 -14.57 -5.56
N ILE A 151 6.95 -13.27 -5.60
CA ILE A 151 5.95 -12.30 -6.07
C ILE A 151 5.87 -12.32 -7.60
N ASN A 152 7.00 -12.45 -8.28
CA ASN A 152 7.07 -12.42 -9.74
C ASN A 152 6.36 -13.62 -10.40
N ALA A 153 6.25 -14.76 -9.71
CA ALA A 153 5.53 -15.93 -10.20
C ALA A 153 4.07 -15.65 -10.61
N GLY A 154 3.39 -14.67 -9.98
CA GLY A 154 2.01 -14.29 -10.31
C GLY A 154 1.88 -12.99 -11.11
N ARG A 155 2.99 -12.32 -11.45
CA ARG A 155 2.99 -10.98 -12.05
C ARG A 155 2.35 -10.96 -13.43
N ASP A 156 2.84 -11.80 -14.35
CA ASP A 156 2.44 -11.72 -15.76
C ASP A 156 0.97 -12.12 -15.96
N ASP A 157 0.48 -13.08 -15.18
CA ASP A 157 -0.94 -13.46 -15.20
C ASP A 157 -1.83 -12.35 -14.65
N TYR A 158 -1.36 -11.64 -13.61
CA TYR A 158 -2.08 -10.48 -13.10
C TYR A 158 -2.16 -9.34 -14.12
N ILE A 159 -1.04 -8.99 -14.76
CA ILE A 159 -0.99 -7.95 -15.80
C ILE A 159 -1.94 -8.31 -16.96
N LYS A 160 -1.86 -9.54 -17.49
CA LYS A 160 -2.77 -10.00 -18.56
C LYS A 160 -4.23 -9.93 -18.15
N ALA A 161 -4.55 -10.26 -16.90
CA ALA A 161 -5.92 -10.18 -16.40
C ALA A 161 -6.41 -8.73 -16.32
N LEU A 162 -5.58 -7.78 -15.89
CA LEU A 162 -5.88 -6.35 -15.90
C LEU A 162 -6.11 -5.81 -17.32
N GLU A 163 -5.26 -6.19 -18.26
CA GLU A 163 -5.40 -5.83 -19.69
C GLU A 163 -6.71 -6.34 -20.29
N LYS A 164 -7.07 -7.60 -19.99
CA LYS A 164 -8.30 -8.24 -20.49
C LYS A 164 -9.56 -7.47 -20.09
N VAL A 165 -9.55 -6.83 -18.93
CA VAL A 165 -10.69 -6.08 -18.38
C VAL A 165 -10.53 -4.56 -18.52
N ALA A 166 -9.49 -4.13 -19.25
CA ALA A 166 -9.15 -2.73 -19.50
C ALA A 166 -8.99 -1.87 -18.22
N VAL A 167 -8.44 -2.45 -17.14
CA VAL A 167 -8.05 -1.65 -15.97
C VAL A 167 -6.81 -0.82 -16.31
N SER A 168 -6.87 0.49 -16.06
CA SER A 168 -5.71 1.38 -16.21
C SER A 168 -4.61 0.97 -15.25
N HIS A 169 -3.43 0.64 -15.78
CA HIS A 169 -2.30 0.24 -14.96
C HIS A 169 -0.96 0.56 -15.62
N GLU A 170 0.06 0.71 -14.78
CA GLU A 170 1.46 0.66 -15.17
C GLU A 170 2.23 -0.26 -14.22
N ALA A 171 3.19 -1.01 -14.75
CA ALA A 171 3.97 -1.97 -13.98
C ALA A 171 5.46 -1.77 -14.24
N PHE A 172 6.24 -1.77 -13.17
CA PHE A 172 7.69 -1.58 -13.20
C PHE A 172 8.38 -2.72 -12.49
N ILE A 173 9.47 -3.21 -13.09
CA ILE A 173 10.42 -4.10 -12.44
C ILE A 173 11.74 -3.35 -12.23
N TYR A 174 12.37 -3.55 -11.08
CA TYR A 174 13.59 -2.85 -10.69
C TYR A 174 14.78 -3.80 -10.68
N ASP A 175 15.69 -3.61 -11.63
CA ASP A 175 16.91 -4.42 -11.80
C ASP A 175 17.78 -4.40 -10.52
N GLY A 176 18.32 -5.56 -10.16
CA GLY A 176 19.16 -5.78 -8.98
C GLY A 176 18.41 -5.73 -7.64
N ALA A 177 17.21 -5.17 -7.58
CA ALA A 177 16.44 -5.06 -6.34
C ALA A 177 15.87 -6.42 -5.90
N GLY A 178 15.85 -6.63 -4.58
CA GLY A 178 15.15 -7.74 -3.94
C GLY A 178 13.84 -7.29 -3.27
N HIS A 179 13.14 -8.24 -2.65
CA HIS A 179 11.94 -7.95 -1.86
C HIS A 179 12.25 -6.92 -0.75
N ALA A 180 11.31 -6.03 -0.44
CA ALA A 180 11.48 -4.95 0.53
C ALA A 180 12.56 -3.91 0.17
N PHE A 181 12.89 -3.73 -1.11
CA PHE A 181 13.92 -2.79 -1.56
C PHE A 181 13.71 -1.32 -1.15
N PHE A 182 12.47 -0.94 -0.85
CA PHE A 182 12.12 0.41 -0.43
C PHE A 182 12.44 0.69 1.04
N ASN A 183 12.56 -0.36 1.86
CA ASN A 183 12.72 -0.22 3.30
C ASN A 183 14.15 0.19 3.67
N ASP A 184 14.36 1.49 3.87
CA ASP A 184 15.63 2.13 4.21
C ASP A 184 16.15 1.79 5.63
N THR A 185 15.32 1.18 6.47
CA THR A 185 15.75 0.65 7.79
C THR A 185 16.33 -0.77 7.70
N ARG A 186 16.25 -1.39 6.52
CA ARG A 186 16.71 -2.77 6.26
C ARG A 186 17.91 -2.75 5.34
N GLU A 187 19.11 -2.53 5.88
CA GLU A 187 20.36 -2.49 5.09
C GLU A 187 20.58 -3.74 4.21
N ASP A 188 20.07 -4.91 4.64
CA ASP A 188 20.15 -6.18 3.91
C ASP A 188 19.18 -6.28 2.71
N ARG A 189 18.28 -5.31 2.55
CA ARG A 189 17.23 -5.28 1.52
C ARG A 189 17.20 -3.97 0.74
N TYR A 190 17.51 -2.85 1.40
CA TYR A 190 17.41 -1.52 0.83
C TYR A 190 18.23 -1.42 -0.46
N HIS A 191 17.57 -1.01 -1.53
CA HIS A 191 18.22 -0.75 -2.82
C HIS A 191 17.93 0.68 -3.22
N GLN A 192 18.82 1.60 -2.81
CA GLN A 192 18.61 3.05 -2.86
C GLN A 192 18.11 3.55 -4.23
N SER A 193 18.77 3.17 -5.32
CA SER A 193 18.40 3.63 -6.67
C SER A 193 16.98 3.21 -7.06
N SER A 194 16.57 2.00 -6.69
CA SER A 194 15.22 1.48 -6.96
C SER A 194 14.18 2.15 -6.04
N ALA A 195 14.51 2.34 -4.77
CA ALA A 195 13.65 3.01 -3.81
C ALA A 195 13.35 4.46 -4.22
N GLU A 196 14.38 5.22 -4.59
CA GLU A 196 14.25 6.61 -5.04
C GLU A 196 13.45 6.72 -6.35
N LEU A 197 13.72 5.84 -7.32
CA LEU A 197 12.99 5.82 -8.58
C LEU A 197 11.51 5.43 -8.38
N ALA A 198 11.25 4.43 -7.55
CA ALA A 198 9.89 4.01 -7.23
C ALA A 198 9.11 5.08 -6.48
N PHE A 199 9.75 5.78 -5.53
CA PHE A 199 9.13 6.92 -4.85
C PHE A 199 8.73 8.02 -5.83
N LYS A 200 9.62 8.41 -6.75
CA LYS A 200 9.34 9.42 -7.78
C LYS A 200 8.16 9.02 -8.67
N ARG A 201 8.11 7.76 -9.09
CA ARG A 201 7.00 7.21 -9.89
C ARG A 201 5.68 7.20 -9.11
N ALA A 202 5.69 6.74 -7.86
CA ALA A 202 4.51 6.74 -6.99
C ALA A 202 3.97 8.14 -6.75
N LEU A 203 4.86 9.09 -6.48
CA LEU A 203 4.47 10.48 -6.28
C LEU A 203 3.87 11.11 -7.55
N ALA A 204 4.52 10.94 -8.69
CA ALA A 204 4.02 11.45 -9.97
C ALA A 204 2.65 10.83 -10.30
N PHE A 205 2.52 9.51 -10.13
CA PHE A 205 1.29 8.79 -10.35
C PHE A 205 0.18 9.26 -9.41
N LEU A 206 0.44 9.46 -8.12
CA LEU A 206 -0.60 9.91 -7.17
C LEU A 206 -1.07 11.36 -7.43
N ARG A 207 -0.26 12.19 -8.11
CA ARG A 207 -0.57 13.60 -8.39
C ARG A 207 -1.40 13.84 -9.66
N ASP A 208 -1.28 12.95 -10.64
CA ASP A 208 -2.04 13.03 -11.90
C ASP A 208 -3.56 12.95 -11.68
#